data_AF-J0H2V1-F1
#
_entry.id   AF-J0H2V1-F1
#
_cell.length_a   1.000
_cell.length_b   1.000
_cell.length_c   1.000
_cell.angle_alpha   90.00
_cell.angle_beta   90.00
_cell.angle_gamma   90.00
#
_symmetry.space_group_name_H-M   'P 1'
#
loop_
_entity.id
_entity.type
_entity.pdbx_description
1 polymer ?
#
loop_
_entity_poly.entity_id
_entity_poly.type
_entity_poly.pdbx_seq_one_letter_code
_entity_poly.pdbx_strand_id
1 'polypeptide(L)'
;MIGFPGFTDHDESGRQGHGEAATRASVESALHAAADLDAEEIIVDMLGSYVILDGFVHRRGDVERAIAIAESIVGQGYVHSRLLRR
;
A
#
# COMPACT_ATOMS: atom_id res chain seq x y z
N MET A 1 -8.50 50.58 7.83
CA MET A 1 -8.82 49.63 6.75
C MET A 1 -7.54 48.86 6.46
N ILE A 2 -7.34 47.70 7.10
CA ILE A 2 -6.16 46.86 6.90
C ILE A 2 -6.66 45.56 6.27
N GLY A 3 -6.45 45.42 4.96
CA GLY A 3 -6.65 44.17 4.24
C GLY A 3 -5.37 43.35 4.33
N PHE A 4 -5.43 42.22 5.01
CA PHE A 4 -4.42 41.18 4.89
C PHE A 4 -4.79 40.34 3.67
N PRO A 5 -3.91 40.15 2.67
CA PRO A 5 -4.16 39.16 1.64
C PRO A 5 -4.07 37.78 2.30
N GLY A 6 -5.22 37.11 2.40
CA GLY A 6 -5.29 35.72 2.79
C GLY A 6 -4.54 34.88 1.75
N PHE A 7 -3.32 34.51 2.08
CA PHE A 7 -2.64 33.38 1.47
C PHE A 7 -3.34 32.11 1.98
N THR A 8 -4.47 31.78 1.38
CA THR A 8 -4.97 30.41 1.39
C THR A 8 -4.87 29.88 -0.02
N ASP A 9 -3.63 29.79 -0.49
CA ASP A 9 -3.24 28.67 -1.31
C ASP A 9 -3.13 27.48 -0.35
N HIS A 10 -4.29 26.94 0.03
CA HIS A 10 -4.35 25.68 0.75
C HIS A 10 -4.16 24.63 -0.33
N ASP A 11 -2.89 24.47 -0.73
CA ASP A 11 -2.44 23.40 -1.59
C ASP A 11 -2.99 22.09 -1.01
N GLU A 12 -3.93 21.49 -1.72
CA GLU A 12 -4.65 20.28 -1.34
C GLU A 12 -3.72 19.03 -1.44
N SER A 13 -2.40 19.17 -1.24
CA SER A 13 -1.44 18.06 -1.21
C SER A 13 -1.60 17.15 0.02
N GLY A 14 -2.27 17.61 1.07
CA GLY A 14 -2.42 16.84 2.32
C GLY A 14 -3.40 15.65 2.25
N ARG A 15 -4.28 15.58 1.25
CA ARG A 15 -5.28 14.50 1.13
C ARG A 15 -4.76 13.24 0.47
N GLN A 16 -3.76 13.34 -0.40
CA GLN A 16 -3.24 12.20 -1.15
C GLN A 16 -2.29 11.34 -0.32
N GLY A 17 -1.40 11.95 0.49
CA GLY A 17 -0.44 11.23 1.34
C GLY A 17 -1.05 10.44 2.51
N HIS A 18 -2.18 10.91 3.05
CA HIS A 18 -2.83 10.23 4.17
C HIS A 18 -3.57 8.96 3.71
N GLY A 19 -4.16 8.99 2.50
CA GLY A 19 -4.82 7.84 1.92
C GLY A 19 -3.85 6.72 1.59
N GLU A 20 -2.69 7.04 1.02
CA GLU A 20 -1.68 6.04 0.68
C GLU A 20 -1.07 5.37 1.91
N ALA A 21 -0.72 6.15 2.95
CA ALA A 21 -0.13 5.61 4.16
C ALA A 21 -1.13 4.73 4.94
N ALA A 22 -2.40 5.15 5.01
CA ALA A 22 -3.46 4.37 5.63
C ALA A 22 -3.73 3.07 4.85
N THR A 23 -3.75 3.14 3.52
CA THR A 23 -3.92 1.98 2.64
C THR A 23 -2.76 1.01 2.81
N ARG A 24 -1.52 1.52 2.76
CA ARG A 24 -0.31 0.74 2.98
C ARG A 24 -0.35 0.02 4.33
N ALA A 25 -0.59 0.74 5.42
CA ALA A 25 -0.66 0.16 6.75
C ALA A 25 -1.77 -0.88 6.89
N SER A 26 -2.89 -0.68 6.19
CA SER A 26 -4.00 -1.65 6.14
C SER A 26 -3.59 -2.91 5.40
N VAL A 27 -2.90 -2.79 4.26
CA VAL A 27 -2.34 -3.91 3.50
C VAL A 27 -1.28 -4.65 4.31
N GLU A 28 -0.33 -3.94 4.91
CA GLU A 28 0.71 -4.52 5.80
C GLU A 28 0.07 -5.28 6.97
N SER A 29 -0.95 -4.70 7.63
CA SER A 29 -1.68 -5.40 8.69
C SER A 29 -2.40 -6.66 8.19
N ALA A 30 -3.03 -6.62 7.02
CA ALA A 30 -3.74 -7.77 6.49
C ALA A 30 -2.80 -8.90 6.03
N LEU A 31 -1.65 -8.54 5.44
CA LEU A 31 -0.57 -9.49 5.14
C LEU A 31 -0.01 -10.10 6.42
N HIS A 32 0.25 -9.30 7.44
CA HIS A 32 0.76 -9.79 8.73
C HIS A 32 -0.27 -10.65 9.49
N ALA A 33 -1.56 -10.34 9.34
CA ALA A 33 -2.65 -11.16 9.88
C ALA A 33 -2.78 -12.52 9.18
N ALA A 34 -2.32 -12.62 7.93
CA ALA A 34 -2.29 -13.87 7.19
C ALA A 34 -1.06 -14.70 7.60
N ALA A 35 -1.21 -15.44 8.71
CA ALA A 35 -0.18 -16.30 9.30
C ALA A 35 0.31 -17.46 8.39
N ASP A 36 -0.28 -17.64 7.21
CA ASP A 36 0.16 -18.60 6.19
C ASP A 36 1.26 -18.02 5.28
N LEU A 37 1.54 -16.71 5.41
CA LEU A 37 2.49 -15.96 4.58
C LEU A 37 3.61 -15.43 5.47
N ASP A 38 4.86 -15.62 5.04
CA ASP A 38 6.00 -14.93 5.63
C ASP A 38 6.01 -13.47 5.19
N ALA A 39 5.18 -12.64 5.82
CA ALA A 39 5.12 -11.20 5.60
C ALA A 39 6.34 -10.46 6.20
N GLU A 40 7.24 -11.14 6.93
CA GLU A 40 8.46 -10.53 7.49
C GLU A 40 9.41 -9.98 6.42
N GLU A 41 9.52 -10.67 5.27
CA GLU A 41 10.35 -10.22 4.15
C GLU A 41 9.54 -9.53 3.05
N ILE A 42 8.24 -9.30 3.26
CA ILE A 42 7.35 -8.63 2.31
C ILE A 42 7.26 -7.14 2.66
N ILE A 43 7.66 -6.29 1.72
CA ILE A 43 7.61 -4.85 1.80
C ILE A 43 6.44 -4.38 0.94
N VAL A 44 5.50 -3.66 1.54
CA VAL A 44 4.41 -3.00 0.82
C VAL A 44 4.84 -1.58 0.49
N ASP A 45 4.85 -1.23 -0.79
CA ASP A 45 5.14 0.10 -1.29
C ASP A 45 3.92 0.66 -2.04
N MET A 46 3.77 1.98 -2.08
CA MET A 46 2.65 2.65 -2.75
C MET A 46 3.19 3.49 -3.89
N LEU A 47 2.72 3.23 -5.11
CA LEU A 47 3.07 3.99 -6.30
C LEU A 47 1.81 4.69 -6.83
N GLY A 48 1.51 5.85 -6.23
CA GLY A 48 0.30 6.62 -6.52
C GLY A 48 -0.95 5.83 -6.11
N SER A 49 -1.72 5.36 -7.10
CA SER A 49 -2.93 4.54 -6.86
C SER A 49 -2.66 3.04 -6.84
N TYR A 50 -1.42 2.61 -7.09
CA TYR A 50 -1.04 1.19 -7.16
C TYR A 50 -0.29 0.76 -5.90
N VAL A 51 -0.55 -0.47 -5.45
CA VAL A 51 0.21 -1.13 -4.39
C VAL A 51 1.27 -2.02 -5.02
N ILE A 52 2.51 -1.90 -4.57
CA ILE A 52 3.59 -2.78 -4.95
C ILE A 52 3.92 -3.68 -3.76
N LEU A 53 3.81 -4.99 -3.97
CA LEU A 53 4.26 -6.01 -3.03
C LEU A 53 5.66 -6.44 -3.45
N ASP A 54 6.68 -5.91 -2.80
CA ASP A 54 8.08 -6.27 -3.00
C ASP A 54 8.55 -7.20 -1.87
N GLY A 55 9.61 -7.98 -2.09
CA GLY A 55 10.13 -8.89 -1.08
C GLY A 55 10.31 -10.34 -1.53
N PHE A 56 10.42 -11.23 -0.56
CA PHE A 56 10.69 -12.64 -0.78
C PHE A 56 9.58 -13.53 -0.24
N VAL A 57 9.24 -14.57 -0.99
CA VAL A 57 8.31 -15.63 -0.58
C VAL A 57 8.98 -16.99 -0.59
N HIS A 58 8.60 -17.84 0.36
CA HIS A 58 9.07 -19.22 0.43
C HIS A 58 8.23 -20.16 -0.44
N ARG A 59 6.92 -19.90 -0.62
CA ARG A 59 6.05 -20.70 -1.48
C ARG A 59 5.44 -19.87 -2.60
N ARG A 60 5.20 -20.53 -3.72
CA ARG A 60 4.53 -19.93 -4.87
C ARG A 60 3.08 -19.55 -4.56
N GLY A 61 2.42 -20.28 -3.67
CA GLY A 61 1.06 -19.96 -3.20
C GLY A 61 0.99 -18.66 -2.40
N ASP A 62 2.08 -18.28 -1.71
CA ASP A 62 2.11 -17.10 -0.86
C ASP A 62 2.01 -15.82 -1.70
N VAL A 63 2.57 -15.83 -2.93
CA VAL A 63 2.45 -14.72 -3.88
C VAL A 63 0.99 -14.48 -4.25
N GLU A 64 0.27 -15.53 -4.65
CA GLU A 64 -1.14 -15.42 -5.05
C GLU A 64 -2.01 -14.97 -3.88
N ARG A 65 -1.70 -15.44 -2.67
CA ARG A 65 -2.40 -15.05 -1.44
C ARG A 65 -2.12 -13.59 -1.06
N ALA A 66 -0.87 -13.16 -1.11
CA ALA A 66 -0.48 -11.78 -0.85
C ALA A 66 -1.17 -10.81 -1.82
N ILE A 67 -1.21 -11.17 -3.11
CA ILE A 67 -1.94 -10.40 -4.13
C ILE A 67 -3.43 -10.35 -3.78
N ALA A 68 -4.07 -11.49 -3.52
CA ALA A 68 -5.50 -11.54 -3.21
C ALA A 68 -5.87 -10.70 -1.97
N ILE A 69 -5.02 -10.69 -0.94
CA ILE A 69 -5.23 -9.87 0.27
C ILE A 69 -5.10 -8.38 -0.06
N ALA A 70 -4.05 -7.99 -0.78
CA ALA A 70 -3.88 -6.60 -1.18
C ALA A 70 -5.03 -6.13 -2.08
N GLU A 71 -5.45 -6.95 -3.06
CA GLU A 71 -6.57 -6.65 -3.96
C GLU A 71 -7.89 -6.54 -3.20
N SER A 72 -8.06 -7.26 -2.08
CA SER A 72 -9.23 -7.12 -1.21
C SER A 72 -9.31 -5.75 -0.51
N ILE A 73 -8.20 -5.00 -0.44
CA ILE A 73 -8.13 -3.69 0.22
C ILE A 73 -8.17 -2.57 -0.81
N VAL A 74 -7.34 -2.66 -1.86
CA VAL A 74 -7.21 -1.59 -2.87
C VAL A 74 -8.07 -1.78 -4.12
N GLY A 75 -8.58 -2.99 -4.33
CA GLY A 75 -9.32 -3.37 -5.53
C GLY A 75 -8.47 -4.18 -6.52
N GLN A 76 -9.14 -5.04 -7.28
CA GLN A 76 -8.50 -5.88 -8.29
C GLN A 76 -7.85 -5.03 -9.39
N GLY A 77 -6.63 -5.42 -9.79
CA GLY A 77 -5.87 -4.74 -10.84
C GLY A 77 -5.06 -3.50 -10.39
N TYR A 78 -5.14 -3.11 -9.12
CA TYR A 78 -4.31 -2.05 -8.53
C TYR A 78 -3.10 -2.60 -7.76
N VAL A 79 -2.85 -3.90 -7.82
CA VAL A 79 -1.75 -4.56 -7.12
C VAL A 79 -0.71 -5.06 -8.11
N HIS A 80 0.55 -4.74 -7.84
CA HIS A 80 1.71 -5.27 -8.53
C HIS A 80 2.55 -6.12 -7.59
N SER A 81 2.64 -7.41 -7.89
CA SER A 81 3.55 -8.32 -7.20
C SER A 81 4.93 -8.29 -7.84
N ARG A 82 5.93 -7.90 -7.06
CA ARG A 82 7.35 -8.04 -7.37
C ARG A 82 8.06 -9.07 -6.49
N LEU A 83 7.28 -9.90 -5.80
CA LEU A 83 7.77 -10.96 -4.92
C LEU A 83 8.64 -11.95 -5.68
N LEU A 84 9.85 -12.18 -5.15
CA LEU A 84 10.79 -13.16 -5.67
C LEU A 84 10.75 -14.43 -4.82
N ARG A 85 10.87 -15.58 -5.48
CA ARG A 85 10.99 -16.86 -4.77
C ARG A 85 12.45 -17.11 -4.41
N ARG A 86 12.73 -17.35 -3.13
CA ARG A 86 14.05 -17.76 -2.64
C ARG A 86 14.13 -19.26 -2.37
#